data_AF-A0A2D7F6E6-F1
#
_entry.id   AF-A0A2D7F6E6-F1
#
_cell.length_a   1.000
_cell.length_b   1.000
_cell.length_c   1.000
_cell.angle_alpha   90.00
_cell.angle_beta   90.00
_cell.angle_gamma   90.00
#
_symmetry.space_group_name_H-M   'P 1'
#
loop_
_entity.id
_entity.type
_entity.pdbx_description
1 polymer ?
#
loop_
_entity_poly.entity_id
_entity_poly.type
_entity_poly.pdbx_seq_one_letter_code
_entity_poly.pdbx_strand_id
1 'polypeptide(L)'
;MRYTRIDTAFAPVARGAGAILMLHHVRPWVSKDFAPNRILEITPEFLKDVVEIVHEAGFEAVSMDEAYRRMSGESDSNQPFVSFTFDDGYRDNRDYAYPVLKQYNIPMTVYVPTHFADGRGKLWWLTLEEVIRRSQAVDVEINGAQLQVSCGSAEDKRRAFDQIY
;
A
#
# COMPACT_ATOMS: atom_id res chain seq x y z
N MET A 1 -3.30 -5.77 -29.19
CA MET A 1 -3.68 -4.35 -29.04
C MET A 1 -2.50 -3.50 -29.51
N ARG A 2 -2.65 -2.65 -30.54
CA ARG A 2 -1.59 -1.72 -30.96
C ARG A 2 -1.70 -0.46 -30.09
N TYR A 3 -0.79 -0.29 -29.13
CA TYR A 3 -0.64 0.97 -28.39
C TYR A 3 0.03 1.99 -29.29
N THR A 4 -0.60 3.15 -29.48
CA THR A 4 -0.10 4.22 -30.34
C THR A 4 1.12 4.95 -29.73
N ARG A 5 1.43 4.71 -28.45
CA ARG A 5 2.51 5.36 -27.67
C ARG A 5 2.48 6.89 -27.72
N ILE A 6 1.31 7.46 -28.00
CA ILE A 6 1.12 8.91 -28.07
C ILE A 6 1.40 9.55 -26.70
N ASP A 7 0.99 8.89 -25.62
CA ASP A 7 1.32 9.24 -24.25
C ASP A 7 2.85 9.34 -24.02
N THR A 8 3.62 8.39 -24.55
CA THR A 8 5.08 8.40 -24.45
C THR A 8 5.70 9.55 -25.26
N ALA A 9 5.15 9.84 -26.45
CA ALA A 9 5.62 10.93 -27.31
C ALA A 9 5.39 12.32 -26.71
N PHE A 10 4.29 12.51 -25.98
CA PHE A 10 3.95 13.78 -25.30
C PHE A 10 4.45 13.86 -23.85
N ALA A 11 4.94 12.75 -23.29
CA ALA A 11 5.45 12.70 -21.91
C ALA A 11 6.43 13.84 -21.59
N PRO A 12 7.42 14.21 -22.44
CA PRO A 12 8.36 15.29 -22.11
C PRO A 12 7.72 16.67 -21.87
N VAL A 13 6.52 16.91 -22.42
CA VAL A 13 5.85 18.22 -22.37
C VAL A 13 4.67 18.22 -21.39
N ALA A 14 4.08 17.06 -21.13
CA ALA A 14 2.86 16.93 -20.31
C ALA A 14 3.08 16.21 -18.97
N ARG A 15 4.23 15.57 -18.74
CA ARG A 15 4.48 14.84 -17.48
C ARG A 15 4.86 15.79 -16.35
N GLY A 16 4.38 15.50 -15.14
CA GLY A 16 4.85 16.15 -13.91
C GLY A 16 6.29 15.75 -13.55
N ALA A 17 6.81 16.29 -12.45
CA ALA A 17 8.19 16.04 -12.00
C ALA A 17 8.47 14.57 -11.61
N GLY A 18 7.45 13.82 -11.23
CA GLY A 18 7.59 12.43 -10.78
C GLY A 18 6.32 11.86 -10.15
N ALA A 19 6.48 10.74 -9.45
CA ALA A 19 5.42 10.05 -8.72
C ALA A 19 5.91 9.58 -7.33
N ILE A 20 4.99 9.54 -6.37
CA ILE A 20 5.23 8.95 -5.04
C ILE A 20 4.26 7.79 -4.90
N LEU A 21 4.78 6.57 -4.75
CA LEU A 21 3.99 5.35 -4.60
C LEU A 21 3.84 5.06 -3.10
N MET A 22 2.60 5.06 -2.63
CA MET A 22 2.24 4.75 -1.24
C MET A 22 1.79 3.29 -1.14
N LEU A 23 2.54 2.50 -0.38
CA LEU A 23 2.32 1.07 -0.19
C LEU A 23 2.15 0.78 1.32
N HIS A 24 1.57 -0.37 1.65
CA HIS A 24 1.39 -0.81 3.04
C HIS A 24 1.98 -2.21 3.18
N HIS A 25 1.18 -3.27 2.97
CA HIS A 25 1.65 -4.65 3.03
C HIS A 25 2.30 -5.10 1.72
N VAL A 26 3.44 -5.77 1.83
CA VAL A 26 4.03 -6.55 0.73
C VAL A 26 4.27 -7.97 1.21
N ARG A 27 3.46 -8.93 0.76
CA ARG A 27 3.55 -10.32 1.20
C ARG A 27 2.88 -11.28 0.22
N PRO A 28 3.24 -12.58 0.23
CA PRO A 28 2.55 -13.58 -0.59
C PRO A 28 1.05 -13.60 -0.29
N TRP A 29 0.23 -13.55 -1.35
CA TRP A 29 -1.22 -13.58 -1.20
C TRP A 29 -1.68 -14.93 -0.66
N VAL A 30 -2.54 -14.88 0.36
CA VAL A 30 -3.26 -16.05 0.88
C VAL A 30 -4.74 -15.84 0.61
N SER A 31 -5.34 -16.76 -0.14
CA SER A 31 -6.78 -16.70 -0.45
C SER A 31 -7.61 -16.74 0.82
N LYS A 32 -8.58 -15.83 0.92
CA LYS A 32 -9.49 -15.66 2.05
C LYS A 32 -10.89 -15.37 1.52
N ASP A 33 -11.89 -16.03 2.07
CA ASP A 33 -13.31 -15.76 1.74
C ASP A 33 -13.76 -14.37 2.22
N PHE A 34 -13.05 -13.81 3.21
CA PHE A 34 -13.28 -12.50 3.80
C PHE A 34 -11.93 -11.80 4.06
N ALA A 35 -11.67 -10.72 3.33
CA ALA A 35 -10.45 -9.91 3.39
C ALA A 35 -10.75 -8.42 3.07
N PRO A 36 -11.45 -7.70 3.96
CA PRO A 36 -11.87 -6.31 3.72
C PRO A 36 -10.68 -5.36 3.54
N ASN A 37 -9.56 -5.62 4.23
CA ASN A 37 -8.34 -4.79 4.13
C ASN A 37 -7.42 -5.19 2.96
N ARG A 38 -7.87 -6.02 2.02
CA ARG A 38 -7.06 -6.48 0.88
C ARG A 38 -6.53 -5.34 0.00
N ILE A 39 -7.22 -4.20 -0.04
CA ILE A 39 -6.80 -3.02 -0.82
C ILE A 39 -5.43 -2.48 -0.38
N LEU A 40 -4.98 -2.80 0.84
CA LEU A 40 -3.70 -2.36 1.40
C LEU A 40 -2.57 -3.38 1.17
N GLU A 41 -2.79 -4.43 0.37
CA GLU A 41 -1.85 -5.54 0.20
C GLU A 41 -1.50 -5.78 -1.27
N ILE A 42 -0.20 -5.87 -1.55
CA ILE A 42 0.33 -6.34 -2.84
C ILE A 42 1.26 -7.53 -2.62
N THR A 43 1.50 -8.30 -3.69
CA THR A 43 2.47 -9.40 -3.64
C THR A 43 3.89 -8.90 -3.99
N PRO A 44 4.94 -9.64 -3.61
CA PRO A 44 6.31 -9.29 -3.99
C PRO A 44 6.52 -9.30 -5.52
N GLU A 45 5.82 -10.19 -6.23
CA GLU A 45 5.83 -10.28 -7.69
C GLU A 45 5.21 -9.03 -8.31
N PHE A 46 4.07 -8.56 -7.78
CA PHE A 46 3.46 -7.32 -8.23
C PHE A 46 4.38 -6.11 -7.99
N LEU A 47 5.03 -6.04 -6.83
CA LEU A 47 6.00 -4.97 -6.56
C LEU A 47 7.16 -5.00 -7.58
N LYS A 48 7.65 -6.19 -7.91
CA LYS A 48 8.70 -6.37 -8.92
C LYS A 48 8.22 -5.88 -10.29
N ASP A 49 7.02 -6.25 -10.71
CA ASP A 49 6.44 -5.79 -11.98
C ASP A 49 6.34 -4.25 -12.00
N VAL A 50 5.92 -3.62 -10.89
CA VAL A 50 5.88 -2.16 -10.77
C VAL A 50 7.28 -1.56 -10.93
N VAL A 51 8.30 -2.14 -10.29
CA VAL A 51 9.71 -1.69 -10.41
C VAL A 51 10.20 -1.76 -11.86
N GLU A 52 9.88 -2.84 -12.56
CA GLU A 52 10.25 -3.02 -13.98
C GLU A 52 9.52 -2.01 -14.87
N ILE A 53 8.22 -1.80 -14.66
CA ILE A 53 7.43 -0.81 -15.41
C ILE A 53 7.97 0.61 -15.23
N VAL A 54 8.28 1.03 -14.00
CA VAL A 54 8.81 2.40 -13.77
C VAL A 54 10.18 2.58 -14.38
N HIS A 55 11.03 1.54 -14.32
CA HIS A 55 12.35 1.56 -14.94
C HIS A 55 12.26 1.67 -16.47
N GLU A 56 11.41 0.85 -17.10
CA GLU A 56 11.16 0.89 -18.55
C GLU A 56 10.53 2.21 -19.00
N ALA A 57 9.73 2.85 -18.15
CA ALA A 57 9.17 4.16 -18.39
C ALA A 57 10.18 5.32 -18.23
N GLY A 58 11.43 5.02 -17.86
CA GLY A 58 12.52 6.00 -17.72
C GLY A 58 12.49 6.80 -16.43
N PHE A 59 11.75 6.34 -15.42
CA PHE A 59 11.75 6.96 -14.09
C PHE A 59 13.02 6.59 -13.33
N GLU A 60 13.57 7.57 -12.63
CA GLU A 60 14.65 7.36 -11.68
C GLU A 60 14.06 7.10 -10.29
N ALA A 61 14.41 5.97 -9.68
CA ALA A 61 13.94 5.66 -8.34
C ALA A 61 14.80 6.39 -7.30
N VAL A 62 14.18 7.24 -6.48
CA VAL A 62 14.90 8.15 -5.57
C VAL A 62 14.32 8.15 -4.14
N SER A 63 15.13 8.58 -3.17
CA SER A 63 14.66 8.81 -1.80
C SER A 63 13.71 10.00 -1.72
N MET A 64 12.95 10.10 -0.64
CA MET A 64 12.09 11.27 -0.41
C MET A 64 12.87 12.59 -0.30
N ASP A 65 14.12 12.57 0.16
CA ASP A 65 14.97 13.78 0.19
C ASP A 65 15.32 14.28 -1.21
N GLU A 66 15.62 13.37 -2.14
CA GLU A 66 15.87 13.73 -3.55
C GLU A 66 14.58 14.14 -4.25
N ALA A 67 13.45 13.49 -3.97
CA ALA A 67 12.15 13.92 -4.47
C ALA A 67 11.83 15.35 -4.02
N TYR A 68 12.08 15.69 -2.76
CA TYR A 68 11.92 17.05 -2.23
C TYR A 68 12.83 18.06 -2.96
N ARG A 69 14.11 17.74 -3.18
CA ARG A 69 15.04 18.62 -3.91
C ARG A 69 14.58 18.89 -5.34
N ARG A 70 14.09 17.86 -6.06
CA ARG A 70 13.54 18.01 -7.41
C ARG A 70 12.27 18.86 -7.44
N MET A 71 11.35 18.61 -6.51
CA MET A 71 10.09 19.37 -6.42
C MET A 71 10.32 20.84 -6.03
N SER A 72 11.36 21.12 -5.25
CA SER A 72 11.72 22.47 -4.80
C SER A 72 12.56 23.27 -5.81
N GLY A 73 12.94 22.66 -6.94
CA GLY A 73 13.78 23.30 -7.95
C GLY A 73 15.27 23.40 -7.57
N GLU A 74 15.71 22.64 -6.57
CA GLU A 74 17.11 22.58 -6.11
C GLU A 74 17.95 21.54 -6.89
N SER A 75 17.35 20.86 -7.87
CA SER A 75 18.00 19.84 -8.70
C SER A 75 17.95 20.23 -10.17
N ASP A 76 19.07 20.07 -10.86
CA ASP A 76 19.17 20.29 -12.31
C ASP A 76 18.66 19.09 -13.13
N SER A 77 18.22 18.00 -12.48
CA SER A 77 17.73 16.80 -13.15
C SER A 77 16.30 16.99 -13.67
N ASN A 78 16.14 16.89 -14.99
CA ASN A 78 14.85 16.84 -15.68
C ASN A 78 14.31 15.41 -15.88
N GLN A 79 14.98 14.40 -15.32
CA GLN A 79 14.54 13.00 -15.34
C GLN A 79 13.39 12.82 -14.35
N PRO A 80 12.26 12.18 -14.75
CA PRO A 80 11.13 12.04 -13.85
C PRO A 80 11.52 11.07 -12.75
N PHE A 81 11.11 11.35 -11.52
CA PHE A 81 11.47 10.51 -10.38
C PHE A 81 10.29 9.63 -9.93
N VAL A 82 10.60 8.51 -9.28
CA VAL A 82 9.64 7.73 -8.52
C VAL A 82 10.18 7.46 -7.12
N SER A 83 9.36 7.66 -6.09
CA SER A 83 9.73 7.30 -4.71
C SER A 83 8.79 6.24 -4.16
N PHE A 84 9.37 5.20 -3.56
CA PHE A 84 8.63 4.12 -2.92
C PHE A 84 8.52 4.37 -1.42
N THR A 85 7.28 4.57 -0.97
CA THR A 85 6.95 4.83 0.43
C THR A 85 6.08 3.71 0.99
N PHE A 86 6.32 3.35 2.25
CA PHE A 86 5.65 2.26 2.94
C PHE A 86 5.14 2.74 4.29
N ASP A 87 3.83 2.66 4.48
CA ASP A 87 3.18 3.12 5.70
C ASP A 87 3.05 1.98 6.72
N ASP A 88 2.70 2.33 7.96
CA ASP A 88 2.43 1.45 9.11
C ASP A 88 3.62 0.65 9.67
N GLY A 89 4.74 0.57 8.95
CA GLY A 89 5.94 -0.12 9.43
C GLY A 89 5.77 -1.64 9.56
N TYR A 90 5.03 -2.27 8.65
CA TYR A 90 4.81 -3.72 8.69
C TYR A 90 6.12 -4.49 8.56
N ARG A 91 6.25 -5.58 9.33
CA ARG A 91 7.41 -6.49 9.25
C ARG A 91 7.62 -7.04 7.84
N ASP A 92 6.55 -7.25 7.09
CA ASP A 92 6.62 -7.77 5.73
C ASP A 92 7.30 -6.81 4.73
N ASN A 93 7.37 -5.51 5.04
CA ASN A 93 8.20 -4.56 4.31
C ASN A 93 9.69 -4.95 4.35
N ARG A 94 10.17 -5.40 5.51
CA ARG A 94 11.54 -5.92 5.66
C ARG A 94 11.70 -7.30 5.03
N ASP A 95 10.73 -8.19 5.25
CA ASP A 95 10.85 -9.60 4.89
C ASP A 95 10.65 -9.84 3.38
N TYR A 96 9.88 -8.99 2.68
CA TYR A 96 9.55 -9.17 1.26
C TYR A 96 9.76 -7.94 0.37
N ALA A 97 9.42 -6.72 0.80
CA ALA A 97 9.60 -5.53 -0.05
C ALA A 97 11.08 -5.15 -0.21
N TYR A 98 11.82 -5.09 0.90
CA TYR A 98 13.22 -4.71 0.92
C TYR A 98 14.11 -5.60 0.02
N PRO A 99 14.00 -6.94 0.02
CA PRO A 99 14.74 -7.78 -0.91
C PRO A 99 14.47 -7.46 -2.38
N VAL A 100 13.23 -7.13 -2.75
CA VAL A 100 12.89 -6.73 -4.13
C VAL A 100 13.58 -5.41 -4.47
N LEU A 101 13.36 -4.35 -3.68
CA LEU A 101 13.93 -3.03 -3.96
C LEU A 101 15.46 -3.02 -3.94
N LYS A 102 16.07 -3.81 -3.05
CA LYS A 102 17.53 -3.96 -2.94
C LYS A 102 18.15 -4.53 -4.22
N GLN A 103 17.48 -5.45 -4.92
CA GLN A 103 18.00 -6.01 -6.18
C GLN A 103 18.18 -4.94 -7.27
N TYR A 104 17.36 -3.88 -7.23
CA TYR A 104 17.37 -2.79 -8.19
C TYR A 104 18.06 -1.52 -7.63
N ASN A 105 18.70 -1.60 -6.44
CA ASN A 105 19.29 -0.46 -5.73
C ASN A 105 18.30 0.70 -5.49
N ILE A 106 17.03 0.38 -5.27
CA ILE A 106 15.97 1.37 -5.08
C ILE A 106 15.88 1.80 -3.61
N PRO A 107 15.93 3.11 -3.30
CA PRO A 107 15.67 3.61 -1.97
C PRO A 107 14.25 3.30 -1.50
N MET A 108 14.11 2.99 -0.21
CA MET A 108 12.85 2.68 0.44
C MET A 108 12.62 3.65 1.60
N THR A 109 11.47 4.32 1.62
CA THR A 109 11.07 5.17 2.76
C THR A 109 9.98 4.45 3.55
N VAL A 110 10.15 4.33 4.87
CA VAL A 110 9.17 3.67 5.74
C VAL A 110 8.69 4.66 6.80
N TYR A 111 7.38 4.90 6.87
CA TYR A 111 6.75 5.72 7.89
C TYR A 111 6.22 4.81 9.00
N VAL A 112 6.86 4.88 10.17
CA VAL A 112 6.59 3.97 11.29
C VAL A 112 5.81 4.66 12.40
N PRO A 113 4.55 4.26 12.68
CA PRO A 113 3.86 4.68 13.89
C PRO A 113 4.44 3.91 15.09
N THR A 114 5.28 4.60 15.88
CA THR A 114 6.13 3.99 16.92
C THR A 114 5.36 3.22 17.99
N HIS A 115 4.13 3.61 18.32
CA HIS A 115 3.31 2.87 19.29
C HIS A 115 3.02 1.42 18.86
N PHE A 116 2.84 1.14 17.56
CA PHE A 116 2.65 -0.24 17.10
C PHE A 116 3.97 -1.01 17.14
N ALA A 117 5.08 -0.37 16.77
CA ALA A 117 6.40 -0.98 16.81
C ALA A 117 6.82 -1.35 18.24
N ASP A 118 6.46 -0.52 19.22
CA ASP A 118 6.69 -0.75 20.65
C ASP A 118 5.70 -1.76 21.27
N GLY A 119 4.74 -2.29 20.50
CA GLY A 119 3.70 -3.19 21.00
C GLY A 119 2.65 -2.53 21.90
N ARG A 120 2.56 -1.21 21.91
CA ARG A 120 1.63 -0.41 22.73
C ARG A 120 0.32 -0.08 22.00
N GLY A 121 0.32 -0.11 20.67
CA GLY A 121 -0.85 0.16 19.85
C GLY A 121 -1.62 -1.10 19.44
N LYS A 122 -2.91 -0.94 19.13
CA LYS A 122 -3.72 -1.95 18.46
C LYS A 122 -4.30 -1.37 17.17
N LEU A 123 -4.05 -2.04 16.04
CA LEU A 123 -4.68 -1.72 14.77
C LEU A 123 -6.13 -2.22 14.85
N TRP A 124 -7.04 -1.34 15.23
CA TRP A 124 -8.39 -1.74 15.62
C TRP A 124 -9.18 -2.33 14.44
N TRP A 125 -8.94 -1.88 13.21
CA TRP A 125 -9.55 -2.44 12.00
C TRP A 125 -9.07 -3.87 11.70
N LEU A 126 -7.81 -4.20 11.98
CA LEU A 126 -7.32 -5.59 11.90
C LEU A 126 -7.95 -6.46 13.00
N THR A 127 -8.16 -5.88 14.19
CA THR A 127 -8.84 -6.55 15.29
C THR A 127 -10.30 -6.84 14.91
N LEU A 128 -11.00 -5.86 14.35
CA LEU A 128 -12.37 -5.99 13.85
C LEU A 128 -12.46 -7.06 12.77
N GLU A 129 -11.55 -7.03 11.79
CA GLU A 129 -11.48 -8.06 10.74
C GLU A 129 -11.33 -9.46 11.35
N GLU A 130 -10.45 -9.63 12.34
CA GLU A 130 -10.24 -10.92 13.01
C GLU A 130 -11.48 -11.38 13.79
N VAL A 131 -12.12 -10.47 14.53
CA VAL A 131 -13.33 -10.76 15.32
C VAL A 131 -14.46 -11.21 14.40
N ILE A 132 -14.74 -10.45 13.33
CA ILE A 132 -15.77 -10.82 12.34
C ILE A 132 -15.41 -12.13 11.63
N ARG A 133 -14.13 -12.35 11.32
CA ARG A 133 -13.70 -13.58 10.63
C ARG A 133 -13.95 -14.83 11.47
N ARG A 134 -13.74 -14.76 12.79
CA ARG A 134 -13.84 -15.90 13.71
C ARG A 134 -15.23 -16.13 14.31
N SER A 135 -16.10 -15.14 14.26
CA SER A 135 -17.39 -15.18 14.96
C SER A 135 -18.54 -15.56 14.02
N GLN A 136 -19.63 -16.09 14.58
CA GLN A 136 -20.89 -16.32 13.86
C GLN A 136 -21.83 -15.11 13.95
N ALA A 137 -21.65 -14.28 14.97
CA ALA A 137 -22.31 -13.00 15.16
C ALA A 137 -21.41 -12.10 16.02
N VAL A 138 -21.62 -10.79 15.94
CA VAL A 138 -20.95 -9.79 16.77
C VAL A 138 -22.00 -8.83 17.33
N ASP A 139 -21.97 -8.63 18.64
CA ASP A 139 -22.73 -7.58 19.32
C ASP A 139 -21.78 -6.40 19.59
N VAL A 140 -22.17 -5.20 19.14
CA VAL A 140 -21.35 -4.00 19.24
C VAL A 140 -22.23 -2.80 19.58
N GLU A 141 -21.72 -1.93 20.45
CA GLU A 141 -22.34 -0.63 20.73
C GLU A 141 -21.67 0.45 19.91
N ILE A 142 -22.44 1.15 19.07
CA ILE A 142 -21.97 2.26 18.24
C ILE A 142 -22.84 3.47 18.54
N ASN A 143 -22.23 4.57 19.00
CA ASN A 143 -22.92 5.82 19.33
C ASN A 143 -24.10 5.64 20.33
N GLY A 144 -23.97 4.70 21.28
CA GLY A 144 -25.01 4.39 22.28
C GLY A 144 -26.13 3.47 21.77
N ALA A 145 -26.07 3.02 20.51
CA ALA A 145 -27.00 2.04 19.95
C ALA A 145 -26.37 0.65 19.94
N GLN A 146 -27.13 -0.35 20.41
CA GLN A 146 -26.74 -1.75 20.32
C GLN A 146 -27.02 -2.27 18.91
N LEU A 147 -26.02 -2.86 18.27
CA LEU A 147 -26.10 -3.48 16.96
C LEU A 147 -25.63 -4.93 17.06
N GLN A 148 -26.48 -5.85 16.62
CA GLN A 148 -26.13 -7.26 16.44
C GLN A 148 -26.02 -7.56 14.95
N VAL A 149 -24.84 -8.04 14.52
CA VAL A 149 -24.58 -8.40 13.12
C VAL A 149 -24.27 -9.88 12.97
N SER A 150 -24.83 -10.51 11.93
CA SER A 150 -24.47 -11.87 11.54
C SER A 150 -23.08 -11.88 10.91
N CYS A 151 -22.33 -12.96 11.12
CA CYS A 151 -21.02 -13.22 10.53
C CYS A 151 -20.91 -14.68 10.02
N GLY A 152 -22.05 -15.36 9.82
CA GLY A 152 -22.09 -16.79 9.47
C GLY A 152 -21.56 -17.11 8.07
N SER A 153 -21.75 -16.22 7.10
CA SER A 153 -21.27 -16.36 5.72
C SER A 153 -20.26 -15.28 5.33
N ALA A 154 -19.55 -15.47 4.21
CA ALA A 154 -18.63 -14.46 3.68
C ALA A 154 -19.35 -13.14 3.33
N GLU A 155 -20.60 -13.21 2.89
CA GLU A 155 -21.42 -12.03 2.61
C GLU A 155 -21.83 -11.32 3.91
N ASP A 156 -22.27 -12.08 4.92
CA ASP A 156 -22.60 -11.52 6.22
C ASP A 156 -21.40 -10.82 6.85
N LYS A 157 -20.20 -11.43 6.76
CA LYS A 157 -18.96 -10.82 7.26
C LYS A 157 -18.62 -9.50 6.56
N ARG A 158 -18.80 -9.41 5.24
CA ARG A 158 -18.63 -8.15 4.49
C ARG A 158 -19.61 -7.09 4.98
N ARG A 159 -20.89 -7.43 5.04
CA ARG A 159 -21.94 -6.53 5.52
C ARG A 159 -21.70 -6.08 6.96
N ALA A 160 -21.27 -6.98 7.83
CA ALA A 160 -20.92 -6.68 9.22
C ALA A 160 -19.75 -5.69 9.30
N PHE A 161 -18.71 -5.88 8.48
CA PHE A 161 -17.56 -4.97 8.44
C PHE A 161 -17.99 -3.58 7.95
N ASP A 162 -18.71 -3.50 6.82
CA ASP A 162 -19.18 -2.24 6.23
C ASP A 162 -20.18 -1.46 7.12
N GLN A 163 -20.86 -2.14 8.05
CA GLN A 163 -21.75 -1.49 9.02
C GLN A 163 -21.00 -0.92 10.23
N ILE A 164 -19.86 -1.49 10.58
CA ILE A 164 -19.07 -1.12 11.77
C ILE A 164 -17.93 -0.15 11.41
N TYR A 165 -17.38 -0.27 10.20
CA TYR A 165 -16.22 0.47 9.67
C TYR A 165 -16.58 1.18 8.36
#